data_AF-B5GC14-F1
#
_entry.id   AF-B5GC14-F1
#
_cell.length_a   1.000
_cell.length_b   1.000
_cell.length_c   1.000
_cell.angle_alpha   90.00
_cell.angle_beta   90.00
_cell.angle_gamma   90.00
#
_symmetry.space_group_name_H-M   'P 1'
#
loop_
_entity.id
_entity.type
_entity.pdbx_description
1 polymer ?
#
loop_
_entity_poly.entity_id
_entity_poly.type
_entity_poly.pdbx_seq_one_letter_code
_entity_poly.pdbx_strand_id
1 'polypeptide(L)'
;MTVTGARRRPAPLPRAATGRHPRRTPRTPHPAPRTPQREERPFMPLDPAPRPLARAWWRDAVIYQVYVRSFADSDGDGIGDLRGVTSRLPYLAGLGVDAVWLTPFYASPQADGGYDVADYRAVDPLFGDLADAAALIGAAHAHGLRVIVDVVPNHTSELHPWFRAARASAAAPERAYYVLRPGRGEHGELPPNDWESVFGGPAWTRLPDGAWYLHLFAPEQPDLNWEHPAVRAEFEDVLRFWLDLGVDGFRVDVAHGMVKAPGLPDVGRAGQARMLNTEVLPFFDQDGVHEIHRSWRALLDSYPGERVEVAEAWAPTSERLALYVRADEAHQAFNFQYVLAPWGARALREVIDASLAATGAVGATTTWVLSNHDVVRHTTRYAEGDPARGLRRGRAAALLTFALPGSVYVYQGEELGLPEVLDLPEEARQDPAY
;
A
#
# COMPACT_ATOMS: atom_id res chain seq x y z
N MET A 1 -34.39 50.71 32.07
CA MET A 1 -33.49 51.83 31.74
C MET A 1 -32.22 51.19 31.19
N THR A 2 -31.75 51.32 29.96
CA THR A 2 -31.85 52.35 28.90
C THR A 2 -31.44 51.62 27.62
N VAL A 3 -32.36 51.29 26.70
CA VAL A 3 -32.62 51.93 25.39
C VAL A 3 -31.40 52.35 24.55
N THR A 4 -31.42 51.79 23.34
CA THR A 4 -30.60 51.89 22.13
C THR A 4 -30.71 53.22 21.36
N GLY A 5 -29.68 53.54 20.58
CA GLY A 5 -29.70 54.50 19.46
C GLY A 5 -28.70 54.06 18.39
N ALA A 6 -28.83 54.31 17.09
CA ALA A 6 -29.86 54.98 16.31
C ALA A 6 -29.72 54.53 14.85
N ARG A 7 -30.84 54.39 14.11
CA ARG A 7 -30.87 54.31 12.65
C ARG A 7 -31.51 55.59 12.11
N ARG A 8 -30.93 56.19 11.06
CA ARG A 8 -31.66 57.06 10.11
C ARG A 8 -31.20 56.80 8.67
N ARG A 9 -32.17 56.48 7.81
CA ARG A 9 -32.09 56.41 6.34
C ARG A 9 -32.21 57.80 5.72
N PRO A 10 -31.68 58.05 4.51
CA PRO A 10 -32.15 59.11 3.63
C PRO A 10 -33.10 58.62 2.52
N ALA A 11 -33.88 59.58 2.02
CA ALA A 11 -35.04 59.47 1.13
C ALA A 11 -34.69 59.79 -0.36
N PRO A 12 -35.65 59.74 -1.32
CA PRO A 12 -35.42 59.39 -2.74
C PRO A 12 -35.16 60.57 -3.70
N LEU A 13 -34.65 60.25 -4.89
CA LEU A 13 -34.39 61.17 -6.01
C LEU A 13 -35.62 61.37 -6.93
N PRO A 14 -35.83 62.58 -7.50
CA PRO A 14 -36.88 62.82 -8.51
C PRO A 14 -36.38 62.78 -9.97
N ARG A 15 -37.32 62.60 -10.89
CA ARG A 15 -37.19 62.34 -12.34
C ARG A 15 -37.03 63.61 -13.22
N ALA A 16 -36.20 63.42 -14.25
CA ALA A 16 -36.28 63.79 -15.69
C ALA A 16 -36.60 65.23 -16.16
N ALA A 17 -35.74 65.73 -17.06
CA ALA A 17 -36.10 66.62 -18.17
C ALA A 17 -35.27 66.28 -19.42
N THR A 18 -35.89 66.52 -20.57
CA THR A 18 -35.57 66.04 -21.92
C THR A 18 -34.57 66.92 -22.68
N GLY A 19 -33.75 66.32 -23.55
CA GLY A 19 -32.82 67.03 -24.43
C GLY A 19 -32.47 66.23 -25.69
N ARG A 20 -32.53 66.89 -26.84
CA ARG A 20 -32.61 66.38 -28.23
C ARG A 20 -31.42 65.54 -28.73
N HIS A 21 -31.74 64.63 -29.67
CA HIS A 21 -30.83 63.86 -30.53
C HIS A 21 -29.93 64.70 -31.45
N PRO A 22 -28.76 64.14 -31.82
CA PRO A 22 -28.37 64.11 -33.22
C PRO A 22 -28.07 62.69 -33.75
N ARG A 23 -28.27 62.56 -35.07
CA ARG A 23 -28.27 61.35 -35.89
C ARG A 23 -26.92 60.61 -35.88
N ARG A 24 -26.95 59.28 -35.74
CA ARG A 24 -25.83 58.36 -36.04
C ARG A 24 -25.85 57.98 -37.52
N THR A 25 -24.71 58.17 -38.19
CA THR A 25 -24.35 57.56 -39.48
C THR A 25 -24.00 56.07 -39.27
N PRO A 26 -24.26 55.16 -40.24
CA PRO A 26 -23.89 53.76 -40.08
C PRO A 26 -22.39 53.57 -40.32
N ARG A 27 -21.66 53.07 -39.30
CA ARG A 27 -20.31 52.52 -39.48
C ARG A 27 -20.43 51.05 -39.86
N THR A 28 -19.73 50.69 -40.93
CA THR A 28 -19.46 49.33 -41.41
C THR A 28 -18.88 48.43 -40.30
N PRO A 29 -19.18 47.12 -40.30
CA PRO A 29 -18.65 46.21 -39.29
C PRO A 29 -17.17 45.91 -39.55
N HIS A 30 -16.33 46.15 -38.53
CA HIS A 30 -14.96 45.63 -38.48
C HIS A 30 -14.99 44.11 -38.27
N PRO A 31 -14.09 43.34 -38.91
CA PRO A 31 -13.98 41.91 -38.66
C PRO A 31 -13.46 41.65 -37.24
N ALA A 32 -13.99 40.61 -36.59
CA ALA A 32 -13.57 40.14 -35.28
C ALA A 32 -12.09 39.71 -35.27
N PRO A 33 -11.37 39.85 -34.14
CA PRO A 33 -9.99 39.39 -34.04
C PRO A 33 -9.94 37.86 -34.14
N ARG A 34 -9.07 37.36 -35.03
CA ARG A 34 -8.79 35.93 -35.17
C ARG A 34 -8.07 35.42 -33.92
N THR A 35 -8.70 34.49 -33.22
CA THR A 35 -8.07 33.63 -32.21
C THR A 35 -6.96 32.81 -32.89
N PRO A 36 -5.73 32.73 -32.36
CA PRO A 36 -4.73 31.83 -32.93
C PRO A 36 -5.20 30.39 -32.68
N GLN A 37 -5.44 29.65 -33.76
CA GLN A 37 -5.63 28.21 -33.70
C GLN A 37 -4.33 27.60 -33.18
N ARG A 38 -4.38 27.05 -31.98
CA ARG A 38 -3.32 26.19 -31.45
C ARG A 38 -3.41 24.90 -32.27
N GLU A 39 -2.48 24.71 -33.20
CA GLU A 39 -2.31 23.42 -33.87
C GLU A 39 -2.05 22.36 -32.80
N GLU A 40 -3.02 21.48 -32.59
CA GLU A 40 -2.81 20.23 -31.87
C GLU A 40 -1.88 19.37 -32.71
N ARG A 41 -0.60 19.38 -32.36
CA ARG A 41 0.33 18.38 -32.87
C ARG A 41 -0.11 17.02 -32.29
N PRO A 42 -0.31 15.98 -33.12
CA PRO A 42 -0.53 14.64 -32.61
C PRO A 42 0.64 14.27 -31.71
N PHE A 43 0.35 13.73 -30.53
CA PHE A 43 1.35 13.04 -29.71
C PHE A 43 1.87 11.85 -30.54
N MET A 44 3.04 12.01 -31.17
CA MET A 44 3.73 10.87 -31.77
C MET A 44 4.24 10.02 -30.61
N PRO A 45 3.89 8.72 -30.55
CA PRO A 45 4.57 7.79 -29.66
C PRO A 45 6.06 7.88 -29.99
N LEU A 46 6.90 8.18 -29.00
CA LEU A 46 8.32 7.94 -29.16
C LEU A 46 8.47 6.43 -29.28
N ASP A 47 9.03 5.95 -30.38
CA ASP A 47 9.45 4.56 -30.49
C ASP A 47 10.31 4.25 -29.25
N PRO A 48 9.99 3.19 -28.48
CA PRO A 48 10.79 2.84 -27.31
C PRO A 48 12.22 2.61 -27.78
N ALA A 49 13.14 3.40 -27.24
CA ALA A 49 14.56 3.22 -27.50
C ALA A 49 14.93 1.75 -27.23
N PRO A 50 15.78 1.13 -28.06
CA PRO A 50 16.18 -0.26 -27.85
C PRO A 50 16.77 -0.39 -26.43
N ARG A 51 16.13 -1.21 -25.59
CA ARG A 51 16.57 -1.47 -24.21
C ARG A 51 18.02 -1.96 -24.27
N PRO A 52 18.97 -1.34 -23.55
CA PRO A 52 20.35 -1.83 -23.47
C PRO A 52 20.36 -3.26 -22.88
N LEU A 53 21.38 -4.04 -23.23
CA LEU A 53 21.63 -5.42 -22.77
C LEU A 53 21.16 -5.61 -21.32
N ALA A 54 20.19 -6.53 -21.15
CA ALA A 54 19.20 -6.51 -20.07
C ALA A 54 19.79 -6.37 -18.67
N ARG A 55 19.64 -5.17 -18.09
CA ARG A 55 19.63 -4.99 -16.64
C ARG A 55 18.39 -5.71 -16.10
N ALA A 56 18.52 -6.40 -14.97
CA ALA A 56 17.39 -7.07 -14.31
C ALA A 56 16.17 -6.13 -14.21
N TRP A 57 15.00 -6.59 -14.65
CA TRP A 57 13.85 -5.72 -14.96
C TRP A 57 13.37 -4.86 -13.79
N TRP A 58 13.52 -5.37 -12.56
CA TRP A 58 13.07 -4.73 -11.34
C TRP A 58 13.97 -3.59 -10.87
N ARG A 59 15.17 -3.40 -11.45
CA ARG A 59 16.09 -2.37 -10.94
C ARG A 59 15.59 -0.95 -11.20
N ASP A 60 14.84 -0.77 -12.27
CA ASP A 60 14.31 0.51 -12.78
C ASP A 60 12.83 0.45 -13.20
N ALA A 61 12.11 -0.60 -12.79
CA ALA A 61 10.69 -0.78 -13.10
C ALA A 61 9.80 0.32 -12.52
N VAL A 62 8.76 0.68 -13.27
CA VAL A 62 7.58 1.38 -12.74
C VAL A 62 6.50 0.36 -12.41
N ILE A 63 6.17 0.21 -11.13
CA ILE A 63 5.24 -0.79 -10.61
C ILE A 63 3.94 -0.10 -10.18
N TYR A 64 2.80 -0.53 -10.72
CA TYR A 64 1.50 0.05 -10.41
C TYR A 64 0.75 -0.80 -9.38
N GLN A 65 0.49 -0.25 -8.19
CA GLN A 65 -0.29 -0.93 -7.16
C GLN A 65 -1.79 -0.80 -7.43
N VAL A 66 -2.45 -1.94 -7.48
CA VAL A 66 -3.89 -2.11 -7.68
C VAL A 66 -4.51 -2.64 -6.38
N TYR A 67 -5.37 -1.84 -5.77
CA TYR A 67 -6.25 -2.29 -4.69
C TYR A 67 -7.50 -2.89 -5.32
N VAL A 68 -7.52 -4.23 -5.47
CA VAL A 68 -8.47 -4.97 -6.34
C VAL A 68 -9.92 -4.53 -6.10
N ARG A 69 -10.35 -4.52 -4.83
CA ARG A 69 -11.68 -4.12 -4.37
C ARG A 69 -12.15 -2.76 -4.87
N SER A 70 -11.24 -1.82 -5.15
CA SER A 70 -11.59 -0.44 -5.52
C SER A 70 -11.05 -0.02 -6.88
N PHE A 71 -10.64 -0.95 -7.73
CA PHE A 71 -10.05 -0.62 -9.03
C PHE A 71 -11.06 -0.61 -10.18
N ALA A 72 -11.68 -1.75 -10.47
CA ALA A 72 -12.67 -1.88 -11.54
C ALA A 72 -13.61 -3.07 -11.27
N ASP A 73 -14.91 -2.79 -11.23
CA ASP A 73 -16.00 -3.77 -11.12
C ASP A 73 -16.39 -4.26 -12.53
N SER A 74 -16.50 -5.58 -12.71
CA SER A 74 -16.86 -6.20 -14.00
C SER A 74 -18.29 -6.73 -14.09
N ASP A 75 -18.98 -6.92 -12.97
CA ASP A 75 -20.30 -7.57 -12.92
C ASP A 75 -21.43 -6.70 -12.34
N GLY A 76 -21.08 -5.51 -11.83
CA GLY A 76 -22.00 -4.49 -11.36
C GLY A 76 -22.41 -4.64 -9.90
N ASP A 77 -21.72 -5.46 -9.10
CA ASP A 77 -21.99 -5.63 -7.67
C ASP A 77 -21.46 -4.46 -6.80
N GLY A 78 -20.67 -3.55 -7.39
CA GLY A 78 -20.08 -2.39 -6.74
C GLY A 78 -18.68 -2.62 -6.18
N ILE A 79 -18.10 -3.81 -6.35
CA ILE A 79 -16.78 -4.20 -5.86
C ILE A 79 -15.87 -4.53 -7.05
N GLY A 80 -14.63 -4.05 -7.00
CA GLY A 80 -13.65 -4.38 -8.02
C GLY A 80 -13.18 -5.83 -7.93
N ASP A 81 -12.96 -6.46 -9.09
CA ASP A 81 -12.66 -7.89 -9.21
C ASP A 81 -11.52 -8.17 -10.23
N LEU A 82 -11.04 -9.41 -10.31
CA LEU A 82 -9.90 -9.77 -11.18
C LEU A 82 -10.21 -9.61 -12.68
N ARG A 83 -11.46 -9.80 -13.11
CA ARG A 83 -11.87 -9.58 -14.51
C ARG A 83 -11.88 -8.09 -14.83
N GLY A 84 -12.29 -7.27 -13.87
CA GLY A 84 -12.24 -5.82 -13.93
C GLY A 84 -10.80 -5.33 -14.06
N VAL A 85 -9.88 -5.82 -13.24
CA VAL A 85 -8.44 -5.54 -13.39
C VAL A 85 -7.94 -5.97 -14.78
N THR A 86 -8.29 -7.17 -15.23
CA THR A 86 -7.92 -7.70 -16.55
C THR A 86 -8.36 -6.76 -17.69
N SER A 87 -9.58 -6.22 -17.60
CA SER A 87 -10.13 -5.28 -18.59
C SER A 87 -9.35 -3.95 -18.71
N ARG A 88 -8.57 -3.60 -17.67
CA ARG A 88 -7.80 -2.35 -17.59
C ARG A 88 -6.31 -2.53 -17.89
N LEU A 89 -5.83 -3.75 -18.11
CA LEU A 89 -4.43 -4.00 -18.51
C LEU A 89 -3.99 -3.20 -19.75
N PRO A 90 -4.83 -3.02 -20.81
CA PRO A 90 -4.46 -2.16 -21.94
C PRO A 90 -4.23 -0.69 -21.53
N TYR A 91 -4.99 -0.19 -20.56
CA TYR A 91 -4.81 1.16 -20.03
C TYR A 91 -3.49 1.27 -19.25
N LEU A 92 -3.20 0.30 -18.37
CA LEU A 92 -1.97 0.29 -17.58
C LEU A 92 -0.73 0.14 -18.47
N ALA A 93 -0.77 -0.74 -19.48
CA ALA A 93 0.28 -0.83 -20.48
C ALA A 93 0.46 0.49 -21.26
N GLY A 94 -0.64 1.16 -21.63
CA GLY A 94 -0.61 2.47 -22.28
C GLY A 94 -0.09 3.61 -21.39
N LEU A 95 -0.24 3.49 -20.07
CA LEU A 95 0.35 4.40 -19.08
C LEU A 95 1.89 4.28 -19.05
N GLY A 96 2.42 3.11 -19.44
CA GLY A 96 3.86 2.84 -19.52
C GLY A 96 4.45 2.21 -18.26
N VAL A 97 3.63 1.51 -17.47
CA VAL A 97 4.11 0.75 -16.30
C VAL A 97 4.72 -0.58 -16.76
N ASP A 98 5.69 -1.10 -16.02
CA ASP A 98 6.37 -2.37 -16.33
C ASP A 98 5.72 -3.55 -15.61
N ALA A 99 5.05 -3.30 -14.48
CA ALA A 99 4.43 -4.32 -13.65
C ALA A 99 3.15 -3.82 -12.98
N VAL A 100 2.26 -4.75 -12.66
CA VAL A 100 1.14 -4.55 -11.73
C VAL A 100 1.39 -5.32 -10.45
N TRP A 101 1.15 -4.67 -9.31
CA TRP A 101 1.13 -5.31 -7.99
C TRP A 101 -0.30 -5.32 -7.49
N LEU A 102 -0.85 -6.51 -7.24
CA LEU A 102 -2.19 -6.70 -6.70
C LEU A 102 -2.12 -6.87 -5.18
N THR A 103 -2.91 -6.09 -4.44
CA THR A 103 -3.17 -6.36 -3.01
C THR A 103 -3.89 -7.71 -2.83
N PRO A 104 -3.99 -8.26 -1.61
CA PRO A 104 -4.57 -9.58 -1.39
C PRO A 104 -5.95 -9.75 -2.03
N PHE A 105 -6.10 -10.83 -2.80
CA PHE A 105 -7.36 -11.29 -3.37
C PHE A 105 -7.68 -12.74 -2.98
N TYR A 106 -6.95 -13.25 -1.97
CA TYR A 106 -7.12 -14.58 -1.42
C TYR A 106 -8.42 -14.72 -0.65
N ALA A 107 -8.92 -15.94 -0.50
CA ALA A 107 -10.09 -16.21 0.33
C ALA A 107 -9.88 -15.66 1.75
N SER A 108 -10.73 -14.73 2.16
CA SER A 108 -10.58 -13.96 3.40
C SER A 108 -11.95 -13.51 3.94
N PRO A 109 -12.17 -13.52 5.27
CA PRO A 109 -13.34 -12.92 5.89
C PRO A 109 -13.46 -11.39 5.73
N GLN A 110 -12.41 -10.73 5.22
CA GLN A 110 -12.34 -9.30 4.98
C GLN A 110 -12.33 -8.45 6.26
N ALA A 111 -11.86 -9.01 7.39
CA ALA A 111 -11.70 -8.25 8.63
C ALA A 111 -10.64 -7.14 8.49
N ASP A 112 -9.66 -7.33 7.59
CA ASP A 112 -8.62 -6.36 7.28
C ASP A 112 -8.43 -6.26 5.75
N GLY A 113 -9.54 -6.07 5.02
CA GLY A 113 -9.48 -5.81 3.57
C GLY A 113 -8.84 -6.90 2.71
N GLY A 114 -8.75 -8.14 3.20
CA GLY A 114 -8.11 -9.28 2.52
C GLY A 114 -6.79 -9.74 3.15
N TYR A 115 -6.22 -9.00 4.11
CA TYR A 115 -4.99 -9.36 4.81
C TYR A 115 -5.19 -10.46 5.86
N ASP A 116 -6.41 -10.67 6.35
CA ASP A 116 -6.80 -11.85 7.12
C ASP A 116 -7.05 -13.06 6.21
N VAL A 117 -5.98 -13.71 5.73
CA VAL A 117 -6.06 -14.80 4.74
C VAL A 117 -6.51 -16.14 5.35
N ALA A 118 -7.62 -16.69 4.87
CA ALA A 118 -8.14 -17.99 5.29
C ALA A 118 -7.67 -19.17 4.42
N ASP A 119 -7.34 -18.93 3.14
CA ASP A 119 -6.68 -19.89 2.25
C ASP A 119 -5.82 -19.18 1.20
N TYR A 120 -4.50 -19.35 1.28
CA TYR A 120 -3.53 -18.71 0.38
C TYR A 120 -3.55 -19.23 -1.06
N ARG A 121 -4.24 -20.35 -1.34
CA ARG A 121 -4.29 -20.97 -2.68
C ARG A 121 -5.67 -20.86 -3.33
N ALA A 122 -6.62 -20.21 -2.64
CA ALA A 122 -7.94 -19.90 -3.16
C ALA A 122 -8.08 -18.39 -3.39
N VAL A 123 -8.76 -18.03 -4.47
CA VAL A 123 -9.22 -16.64 -4.71
C VAL A 123 -10.52 -16.43 -3.94
N ASP A 124 -10.70 -15.26 -3.35
CA ASP A 124 -11.96 -14.89 -2.70
C ASP A 124 -13.07 -14.84 -3.75
N PRO A 125 -14.24 -15.48 -3.51
CA PRO A 125 -15.38 -15.38 -4.42
C PRO A 125 -15.83 -13.95 -4.71
N LEU A 126 -15.50 -12.98 -3.85
CA LEU A 126 -15.72 -11.55 -4.10
C LEU A 126 -14.93 -11.02 -5.30
N PHE A 127 -13.78 -11.63 -5.61
CA PHE A 127 -12.87 -11.17 -6.66
C PHE A 127 -12.83 -12.09 -7.89
N GLY A 128 -13.46 -13.26 -7.80
CA GLY A 128 -13.54 -14.25 -8.88
C GLY A 128 -13.07 -15.63 -8.42
N ASP A 129 -12.35 -16.34 -9.30
CA ASP A 129 -11.78 -17.65 -9.01
C ASP A 129 -10.31 -17.79 -9.47
N LEU A 130 -9.73 -18.98 -9.26
CA LEU A 130 -8.35 -19.25 -9.66
C LEU A 130 -8.14 -19.20 -11.19
N ALA A 131 -9.18 -19.48 -11.98
CA ALA A 131 -9.10 -19.38 -13.44
C ALA A 131 -9.07 -17.90 -13.87
N ASP A 132 -9.81 -17.03 -13.19
CA ASP A 132 -9.73 -15.58 -13.40
C ASP A 132 -8.33 -15.04 -13.06
N ALA A 133 -7.71 -15.52 -11.97
CA ALA A 133 -6.32 -15.17 -11.64
C ALA A 133 -5.33 -15.63 -12.73
N ALA A 134 -5.45 -16.87 -13.21
CA ALA A 134 -4.63 -17.38 -14.30
C ALA A 134 -4.83 -16.58 -15.61
N ALA A 135 -6.06 -16.20 -15.91
CA ALA A 135 -6.40 -15.39 -17.08
C ALA A 135 -5.80 -13.98 -16.99
N LEU A 136 -5.86 -13.35 -15.80
CA LEU A 136 -5.22 -12.05 -15.55
C LEU A 136 -3.72 -12.12 -15.78
N ILE A 137 -3.05 -13.13 -15.20
CA ILE A 137 -1.59 -13.32 -15.36
C ILE A 137 -1.23 -13.46 -16.84
N GLY A 138 -1.92 -14.34 -17.57
CA GLY A 138 -1.69 -14.54 -19.00
C GLY A 138 -1.95 -13.28 -19.84
N ALA A 139 -3.01 -12.53 -19.52
CA ALA A 139 -3.32 -11.28 -20.21
C ALA A 139 -2.28 -10.18 -19.91
N ALA A 140 -1.81 -10.07 -18.67
CA ALA A 140 -0.77 -9.12 -18.29
C ALA A 140 0.53 -9.40 -19.05
N HIS A 141 0.96 -10.67 -19.11
CA HIS A 141 2.12 -11.08 -19.90
C HIS A 141 1.94 -10.79 -21.40
N ALA A 142 0.74 -10.97 -21.96
CA ALA A 142 0.45 -10.61 -23.36
C ALA A 142 0.58 -9.10 -23.64
N HIS A 143 0.42 -8.26 -22.61
CA HIS A 143 0.67 -6.83 -22.65
C HIS A 143 2.10 -6.44 -22.26
N GLY A 144 2.99 -7.41 -22.01
CA GLY A 144 4.37 -7.16 -21.59
C GLY A 144 4.51 -6.68 -20.14
N LEU A 145 3.45 -6.82 -19.34
CA LEU A 145 3.42 -6.46 -17.92
C LEU A 145 3.83 -7.64 -17.05
N ARG A 146 4.59 -7.39 -16.00
CA ARG A 146 4.83 -8.35 -14.91
C ARG A 146 3.70 -8.32 -13.90
N VAL A 147 3.46 -9.44 -13.20
CA VAL A 147 2.45 -9.53 -12.14
C VAL A 147 3.11 -9.86 -10.81
N ILE A 148 2.98 -8.96 -9.84
CA ILE A 148 3.35 -9.16 -8.45
C ILE A 148 2.05 -9.34 -7.65
N VAL A 149 2.03 -10.30 -6.73
CA VAL A 149 0.92 -10.50 -5.79
C VAL A 149 1.40 -10.28 -4.36
N ASP A 150 0.52 -9.87 -3.47
CA ASP A 150 0.84 -9.81 -2.04
C ASP A 150 1.04 -11.20 -1.45
N VAL A 151 1.92 -11.36 -0.46
CA VAL A 151 1.94 -12.52 0.43
C VAL A 151 1.90 -12.01 1.86
N VAL A 152 1.04 -12.62 2.69
CA VAL A 152 0.77 -12.18 4.07
C VAL A 152 1.27 -13.22 5.08
N PRO A 153 2.56 -13.20 5.45
CA PRO A 153 3.18 -14.29 6.20
C PRO A 153 3.17 -14.16 7.72
N ASN A 154 2.95 -12.96 8.28
CA ASN A 154 3.03 -12.78 9.73
C ASN A 154 1.91 -13.52 10.47
N HIS A 155 0.71 -13.52 9.91
CA HIS A 155 -0.52 -14.05 10.50
C HIS A 155 -1.37 -14.73 9.43
N THR A 156 -2.34 -15.54 9.87
CA THR A 156 -3.45 -16.03 9.03
C THR A 156 -4.76 -15.44 9.53
N SER A 157 -5.87 -15.67 8.84
CA SER A 157 -7.20 -15.51 9.43
C SER A 157 -7.44 -16.49 10.58
N GLU A 158 -8.28 -16.12 11.56
CA GLU A 158 -8.81 -17.04 12.56
C GLU A 158 -9.69 -18.16 11.95
N LEU A 159 -10.17 -17.98 10.72
CA LEU A 159 -10.91 -19.00 9.98
C LEU A 159 -10.01 -19.94 9.18
N HIS A 160 -8.70 -19.70 9.15
CA HIS A 160 -7.72 -20.60 8.52
C HIS A 160 -7.82 -22.01 9.15
N PRO A 161 -7.74 -23.10 8.36
CA PRO A 161 -7.89 -24.46 8.87
C PRO A 161 -6.97 -24.78 10.06
N TRP A 162 -5.73 -24.26 10.05
CA TRP A 162 -4.81 -24.45 11.16
C TRP A 162 -5.28 -23.79 12.45
N PHE A 163 -5.73 -22.54 12.41
CA PHE A 163 -6.18 -21.86 13.64
C PHE A 163 -7.48 -22.45 14.16
N ARG A 164 -8.40 -22.84 13.27
CA ARG A 164 -9.62 -23.56 13.65
C ARG A 164 -9.31 -24.86 14.39
N ALA A 165 -8.33 -25.63 13.92
CA ALA A 165 -7.88 -26.84 14.60
C ALA A 165 -7.23 -26.51 15.96
N ALA A 166 -6.33 -25.51 16.01
CA ALA A 166 -5.67 -25.05 17.23
C ALA A 166 -6.65 -24.57 18.32
N ARG A 167 -7.75 -23.91 17.92
CA ARG A 167 -8.82 -23.42 18.80
C ARG A 167 -9.77 -24.53 19.23
N ALA A 168 -10.01 -25.54 18.40
CA ALA A 168 -10.94 -26.62 18.68
C ALA A 168 -10.44 -27.57 19.77
N SER A 169 -9.12 -27.73 19.94
CA SER A 169 -8.55 -28.65 20.93
C SER A 169 -7.20 -28.18 21.46
N ALA A 170 -7.05 -28.19 22.79
CA ALA A 170 -5.77 -27.93 23.46
C ALA A 170 -4.68 -28.97 23.11
N ALA A 171 -5.05 -30.13 22.56
CA ALA A 171 -4.14 -31.18 22.12
C ALA A 171 -3.85 -31.15 20.61
N ALA A 172 -4.42 -30.20 19.85
CA ALA A 172 -4.18 -30.10 18.42
C ALA A 172 -2.71 -29.75 18.12
N PRO A 173 -2.03 -30.46 17.21
CA PRO A 173 -0.65 -30.14 16.84
C PRO A 173 -0.51 -28.74 16.23
N GLU A 174 -1.55 -28.24 15.57
CA GLU A 174 -1.60 -26.91 14.95
C GLU A 174 -1.43 -25.77 15.95
N ARG A 175 -1.60 -26.02 17.26
CA ARG A 175 -1.26 -25.05 18.30
C ARG A 175 0.21 -24.63 18.25
N ALA A 176 1.10 -25.50 17.80
CA ALA A 176 2.51 -25.16 17.65
C ALA A 176 2.79 -24.19 16.49
N TYR A 177 1.83 -24.03 15.56
CA TYR A 177 1.98 -23.19 14.37
C TYR A 177 1.69 -21.71 14.66
N TYR A 178 1.11 -21.40 15.82
CA TYR A 178 0.78 -20.04 16.25
C TYR A 178 1.54 -19.68 17.52
N VAL A 179 1.69 -18.38 17.78
CA VAL A 179 2.31 -17.90 19.02
C VAL A 179 1.28 -17.97 20.17
N LEU A 180 1.19 -19.15 20.80
CA LEU A 180 0.36 -19.41 21.97
C LEU A 180 1.19 -19.42 23.25
N ARG A 181 0.73 -18.73 24.29
CA ARG A 181 1.41 -18.64 25.59
C ARG A 181 0.43 -18.71 26.76
N PRO A 182 0.85 -19.23 27.93
CA PRO A 182 0.06 -19.08 29.15
C PRO A 182 -0.02 -17.60 29.55
N GLY A 183 -1.15 -17.21 30.15
CA GLY A 183 -1.32 -15.88 30.71
C GLY A 183 -0.54 -15.68 32.01
N ARG A 184 -0.44 -14.42 32.44
CA ARG A 184 0.05 -14.03 33.77
C ARG A 184 -1.13 -13.93 34.76
N GLY A 185 -0.82 -13.72 36.04
CA GLY A 185 -1.81 -13.64 37.12
C GLY A 185 -1.99 -14.98 37.85
N GLU A 186 -2.83 -14.99 38.88
CA GLU A 186 -3.04 -16.20 39.72
C GLU A 186 -3.74 -17.32 38.94
N HIS A 187 -4.54 -16.95 37.93
CA HIS A 187 -5.36 -17.85 37.12
C HIS A 187 -5.10 -17.70 35.61
N GLY A 188 -4.01 -17.04 35.22
CA GLY A 188 -3.72 -16.76 33.81
C GLY A 188 -4.70 -15.76 33.18
N GLU A 189 -5.28 -14.88 33.99
CA GLU A 189 -6.28 -13.88 33.62
C GLU A 189 -5.70 -12.62 32.95
N LEU A 190 -4.38 -12.44 33.02
CA LEU A 190 -3.67 -11.33 32.39
C LEU A 190 -2.91 -11.82 31.15
N PRO A 191 -2.70 -10.96 30.14
CA PRO A 191 -1.94 -11.33 28.94
C PRO A 191 -0.48 -11.69 29.27
N PRO A 192 0.20 -12.43 28.37
CA PRO A 192 1.58 -12.87 28.57
C PRO A 192 2.63 -11.75 28.64
N ASN A 193 2.32 -10.56 28.13
CA ASN A 193 3.10 -9.33 28.22
C ASN A 193 2.20 -8.11 27.96
N ASP A 194 2.79 -6.92 27.97
CA ASP A 194 2.10 -5.64 27.77
C ASP A 194 1.97 -5.19 26.31
N TRP A 195 2.20 -6.07 25.32
CA TRP A 195 2.16 -5.69 23.90
C TRP A 195 0.78 -5.20 23.46
N GLU A 196 0.78 -4.15 22.63
CA GLU A 196 -0.41 -3.54 22.06
C GLU A 196 -0.58 -3.96 20.59
N SER A 197 -1.83 -4.13 20.15
CA SER A 197 -2.16 -4.29 18.74
C SER A 197 -1.96 -2.96 18.00
N VAL A 198 -1.52 -3.04 16.74
CA VAL A 198 -1.39 -1.89 15.84
C VAL A 198 -2.73 -1.18 15.62
N PHE A 199 -3.85 -1.92 15.69
CA PHE A 199 -5.21 -1.39 15.59
C PHE A 199 -5.81 -0.99 16.96
N GLY A 200 -5.02 -1.10 18.03
CA GLY A 200 -5.38 -0.67 19.37
C GLY A 200 -5.82 -1.80 20.30
N GLY A 201 -5.68 -1.55 21.60
CA GLY A 201 -5.92 -2.55 22.64
C GLY A 201 -4.79 -3.57 22.79
N PRO A 202 -4.98 -4.63 23.59
CA PRO A 202 -3.96 -5.67 23.80
C PRO A 202 -3.72 -6.50 22.52
N ALA A 203 -2.46 -6.90 22.28
CA ALA A 203 -2.09 -7.81 21.19
C ALA A 203 -2.39 -9.29 21.49
N TRP A 204 -3.16 -9.58 22.53
CA TRP A 204 -3.40 -10.95 23.00
C TRP A 204 -4.86 -11.18 23.29
N THR A 205 -5.38 -12.30 22.81
CA THR A 205 -6.74 -12.76 23.10
C THR A 205 -6.71 -14.13 23.76
N ARG A 206 -7.53 -14.30 24.81
CA ARG A 206 -7.59 -15.53 25.62
C ARG A 206 -8.53 -16.55 24.99
N LEU A 207 -8.06 -17.77 24.79
CA LEU A 207 -8.85 -18.91 24.36
C LEU A 207 -9.67 -19.51 25.53
N PRO A 208 -10.75 -20.27 25.23
CA PRO A 208 -11.55 -20.94 26.26
C PRO A 208 -10.76 -21.89 27.17
N ASP A 209 -9.65 -22.45 26.68
CA ASP A 209 -8.77 -23.33 27.45
C ASP A 209 -7.77 -22.59 28.36
N GLY A 210 -7.78 -21.24 28.33
CA GLY A 210 -6.95 -20.37 29.16
C GLY A 210 -5.61 -19.97 28.56
N ALA A 211 -5.22 -20.51 27.39
CA ALA A 211 -4.07 -20.01 26.66
C ALA A 211 -4.39 -18.66 26.00
N TRP A 212 -3.35 -17.88 25.72
CA TRP A 212 -3.45 -16.63 24.97
C TRP A 212 -2.76 -16.80 23.62
N TYR A 213 -3.40 -16.36 22.55
CA TYR A 213 -2.78 -16.27 21.23
C TYR A 213 -2.42 -14.81 20.93
N LEU A 214 -1.26 -14.62 20.31
CA LEU A 214 -0.80 -13.33 19.83
C LEU A 214 -1.54 -12.95 18.55
N HIS A 215 -1.88 -11.67 18.42
CA HIS A 215 -2.29 -11.02 17.18
C HIS A 215 -1.74 -9.58 17.22
N LEU A 216 -0.79 -9.26 16.33
CA LEU A 216 -0.25 -7.89 16.28
C LEU A 216 -1.21 -6.89 15.63
N PHE A 217 -2.22 -7.40 14.93
CA PHE A 217 -3.26 -6.64 14.26
C PHE A 217 -4.63 -6.99 14.88
N ALA A 218 -5.67 -7.25 14.08
CA ALA A 218 -6.98 -7.60 14.58
C ALA A 218 -6.96 -8.96 15.33
N PRO A 219 -7.85 -9.20 16.31
CA PRO A 219 -8.01 -10.51 16.95
C PRO A 219 -8.26 -11.67 15.97
N GLU A 220 -8.80 -11.35 14.79
CA GLU A 220 -9.05 -12.24 13.66
C GLU A 220 -7.77 -12.59 12.88
N GLN A 221 -6.62 -12.01 13.22
CA GLN A 221 -5.31 -12.20 12.58
C GLN A 221 -4.29 -12.84 13.55
N PRO A 222 -4.48 -14.11 13.97
CA PRO A 222 -3.54 -14.81 14.83
C PRO A 222 -2.15 -14.95 14.20
N ASP A 223 -1.13 -14.52 14.94
CA ASP A 223 0.27 -14.54 14.52
C ASP A 223 0.84 -15.97 14.44
N LEU A 224 1.50 -16.25 13.32
CA LEU A 224 2.19 -17.49 13.06
C LEU A 224 3.51 -17.60 13.84
N ASN A 225 3.86 -18.82 14.21
CA ASN A 225 5.12 -19.16 14.85
C ASN A 225 6.16 -19.59 13.80
N TRP A 226 6.95 -18.63 13.31
CA TRP A 226 8.01 -18.85 12.31
C TRP A 226 9.23 -19.65 12.79
N GLU A 227 9.31 -19.96 14.09
CA GLU A 227 10.27 -20.94 14.61
C GLU A 227 9.87 -22.38 14.25
N HIS A 228 8.59 -22.62 13.94
CA HIS A 228 8.10 -23.96 13.62
C HIS A 228 8.38 -24.33 12.15
N PRO A 229 9.04 -25.46 11.86
CA PRO A 229 9.44 -25.83 10.50
C PRO A 229 8.26 -26.04 9.54
N ALA A 230 7.10 -26.49 10.03
CA ALA A 230 5.91 -26.63 9.18
C ALA A 230 5.38 -25.28 8.65
N VAL A 231 5.51 -24.19 9.43
CA VAL A 231 5.13 -22.85 8.96
C VAL A 231 6.05 -22.40 7.84
N ARG A 232 7.37 -22.60 8.01
CA ARG A 232 8.35 -22.29 6.96
C ARG A 232 8.07 -23.07 5.66
N ALA A 233 7.86 -24.38 5.78
CA ALA A 233 7.59 -25.24 4.64
C ALA A 233 6.30 -24.85 3.90
N GLU A 234 5.23 -24.54 4.64
CA GLU A 234 3.95 -24.13 4.05
C GLU A 234 4.10 -22.87 3.19
N PHE A 235 4.79 -21.84 3.68
CA PHE A 235 4.94 -20.61 2.92
C PHE A 235 5.83 -20.80 1.69
N GLU A 236 6.86 -21.64 1.75
CA GLU A 236 7.58 -22.01 0.53
C GLU A 236 6.65 -22.69 -0.49
N ASP A 237 5.73 -23.55 -0.05
CA ASP A 237 4.75 -24.20 -0.93
C ASP A 237 3.67 -23.23 -1.44
N VAL A 238 3.28 -22.22 -0.67
CA VAL A 238 2.41 -21.12 -1.13
C VAL A 238 3.10 -20.32 -2.23
N LEU A 239 4.37 -19.95 -2.02
CA LEU A 239 5.15 -19.23 -3.01
C LEU A 239 5.30 -20.06 -4.30
N ARG A 240 5.64 -21.35 -4.19
CA ARG A 240 5.72 -22.27 -5.36
C ARG A 240 4.40 -22.33 -6.12
N PHE A 241 3.28 -22.45 -5.42
CA PHE A 241 1.95 -22.51 -6.05
C PHE A 241 1.70 -21.30 -6.98
N TRP A 242 1.94 -20.08 -6.50
CA TRP A 242 1.73 -18.88 -7.30
C TRP A 242 2.79 -18.69 -8.39
N LEU A 243 4.05 -19.08 -8.13
CA LEU A 243 5.11 -19.07 -9.13
C LEU A 243 4.83 -20.05 -10.28
N ASP A 244 4.30 -21.23 -9.97
CA ASP A 244 3.86 -22.24 -10.94
C ASP A 244 2.66 -21.75 -11.76
N LEU A 245 1.78 -20.95 -11.16
CA LEU A 245 0.69 -20.27 -11.87
C LEU A 245 1.19 -19.13 -12.78
N GLY A 246 2.38 -18.60 -12.51
CA GLY A 246 3.09 -17.69 -13.40
C GLY A 246 3.35 -16.29 -12.85
N VAL A 247 3.09 -16.01 -11.57
CA VAL A 247 3.42 -14.69 -11.00
C VAL A 247 4.92 -14.39 -11.12
N ASP A 248 5.25 -13.11 -11.28
CA ASP A 248 6.62 -12.61 -11.45
C ASP A 248 7.28 -12.21 -10.13
N GLY A 249 6.54 -12.21 -9.03
CA GLY A 249 7.11 -11.96 -7.72
C GLY A 249 6.05 -11.70 -6.65
N PHE A 250 6.55 -11.34 -5.48
CA PHE A 250 5.74 -11.12 -4.30
C PHE A 250 6.08 -9.80 -3.64
N ARG A 251 5.07 -9.06 -3.19
CA ARG A 251 5.23 -8.07 -2.12
C ARG A 251 4.93 -8.77 -0.80
N VAL A 252 5.86 -8.68 0.14
CA VAL A 252 5.77 -9.35 1.42
C VAL A 252 5.24 -8.38 2.45
N ASP A 253 3.98 -8.58 2.84
CA ASP A 253 3.32 -7.84 3.90
C ASP A 253 4.00 -8.05 5.24
N VAL A 254 4.22 -6.96 5.98
CA VAL A 254 4.82 -6.96 7.33
C VAL A 254 6.04 -7.89 7.36
N ALA A 255 6.94 -7.74 6.38
CA ALA A 255 8.12 -8.58 6.17
C ALA A 255 9.01 -8.69 7.43
N HIS A 256 8.99 -7.63 8.23
CA HIS A 256 9.71 -7.48 9.47
C HIS A 256 9.01 -8.09 10.71
N GLY A 257 7.78 -8.61 10.59
CA GLY A 257 6.98 -9.12 11.72
C GLY A 257 7.16 -10.59 12.05
N MET A 258 7.70 -11.40 11.14
CA MET A 258 7.68 -12.86 11.28
C MET A 258 8.40 -13.41 12.52
N VAL A 259 9.44 -12.73 13.02
CA VAL A 259 10.23 -13.18 14.18
C VAL A 259 10.06 -12.23 15.35
N LYS A 260 9.79 -12.80 16.53
CA LYS A 260 9.57 -12.07 17.79
C LYS A 260 10.76 -12.25 18.73
N ALA A 261 11.01 -11.28 19.60
CA ALA A 261 12.15 -11.31 20.51
C ALA A 261 12.06 -12.48 21.50
N PRO A 262 13.17 -13.19 21.78
CA PRO A 262 13.18 -14.30 22.72
C PRO A 262 12.62 -13.91 24.09
N GLY A 263 11.73 -14.76 24.62
CA GLY A 263 11.09 -14.52 25.92
C GLY A 263 9.92 -13.52 25.89
N LEU A 264 9.63 -12.89 24.74
CA LEU A 264 8.50 -11.97 24.54
C LEU A 264 8.45 -10.86 25.62
N PRO A 265 9.53 -10.10 25.83
CA PRO A 265 9.65 -9.16 26.94
C PRO A 265 8.61 -8.03 26.85
N ASP A 266 8.20 -7.52 28.01
CA ASP A 266 7.41 -6.28 28.08
C ASP A 266 8.18 -5.10 27.48
N VAL A 267 7.46 -4.14 26.92
CA VAL A 267 8.03 -2.87 26.45
C VAL A 267 8.04 -1.81 27.56
N GLY A 268 7.10 -1.87 28.49
CA GLY A 268 7.05 -1.05 29.70
C GLY A 268 6.45 0.34 29.50
N ARG A 269 5.78 0.60 28.37
CA ARG A 269 5.06 1.87 28.11
C ARG A 269 3.84 1.63 27.21
N ALA A 270 2.81 2.46 27.38
CA ALA A 270 1.64 2.50 26.51
C ALA A 270 1.88 3.28 25.22
N GLY A 271 1.05 3.04 24.20
CA GLY A 271 1.10 3.71 22.91
C GLY A 271 2.28 3.28 22.04
N GLN A 272 2.70 2.02 22.18
CA GLN A 272 3.88 1.43 21.55
C GLN A 272 3.64 0.96 20.10
N ALA A 273 2.41 0.55 19.77
CA ALA A 273 2.05 0.05 18.45
C ALA A 273 1.04 1.01 17.81
N ARG A 274 1.40 1.54 16.63
CA ARG A 274 0.56 2.44 15.83
C ARG A 274 0.86 2.20 14.37
N MET A 275 -0.12 2.47 13.52
CA MET A 275 0.09 2.51 12.08
C MET A 275 1.29 3.40 11.73
N LEU A 276 2.13 2.91 10.82
CA LEU A 276 3.32 3.61 10.31
C LEU A 276 4.42 3.86 11.38
N ASN A 277 4.41 3.14 12.51
CA ASN A 277 5.47 3.25 13.51
C ASN A 277 6.78 2.59 13.00
N THR A 278 7.92 3.20 13.32
CA THR A 278 9.27 2.71 12.98
C THR A 278 10.16 2.53 14.22
N GLU A 279 9.58 2.59 15.43
CA GLU A 279 10.31 2.33 16.66
C GLU A 279 10.81 0.88 16.75
N VAL A 280 11.96 0.70 17.42
CA VAL A 280 12.47 -0.63 17.74
C VAL A 280 11.58 -1.25 18.82
N LEU A 281 10.88 -2.33 18.45
CA LEU A 281 9.94 -3.06 19.29
C LEU A 281 10.30 -4.55 19.33
N PRO A 282 10.03 -5.25 20.44
CA PRO A 282 10.40 -6.66 20.58
C PRO A 282 9.58 -7.59 19.68
N PHE A 283 8.53 -7.10 19.03
CA PHE A 283 7.67 -7.88 18.15
C PHE A 283 7.85 -7.59 16.66
N PHE A 284 8.79 -6.70 16.30
CA PHE A 284 9.10 -6.31 14.93
C PHE A 284 10.62 -6.25 14.69
N ASP A 285 11.02 -6.43 13.43
CA ASP A 285 12.38 -6.23 12.89
C ASP A 285 13.50 -6.95 13.67
N GLN A 286 13.22 -8.17 14.14
CA GLN A 286 14.22 -9.01 14.80
C GLN A 286 15.13 -9.67 13.76
N ASP A 287 16.43 -9.81 14.04
CA ASP A 287 17.43 -10.28 13.04
C ASP A 287 17.11 -11.64 12.39
N GLY A 288 16.34 -12.50 13.06
CA GLY A 288 15.93 -13.80 12.52
C GLY A 288 15.06 -13.72 11.27
N VAL A 289 14.39 -12.59 11.00
CA VAL A 289 13.58 -12.41 9.77
C VAL A 289 14.44 -12.53 8.51
N HIS A 290 15.70 -12.09 8.56
CA HIS A 290 16.60 -12.13 7.42
C HIS A 290 16.89 -13.57 6.94
N GLU A 291 16.84 -14.57 7.81
CA GLU A 291 16.99 -15.97 7.39
C GLU A 291 15.78 -16.47 6.58
N ILE A 292 14.58 -15.94 6.84
CA ILE A 292 13.38 -16.27 6.08
C ILE A 292 13.50 -15.69 4.66
N HIS A 293 13.85 -14.41 4.56
CA HIS A 293 14.06 -13.73 3.27
C HIS A 293 15.18 -14.36 2.44
N ARG A 294 16.27 -14.85 3.06
CA ARG A 294 17.29 -15.62 2.33
C ARG A 294 16.75 -16.93 1.76
N SER A 295 15.90 -17.65 2.50
CA SER A 295 15.27 -18.89 2.01
C SER A 295 14.39 -18.59 0.80
N TRP A 296 13.57 -17.55 0.91
CA TRP A 296 12.67 -17.13 -0.17
C TRP A 296 13.42 -16.60 -1.37
N ARG A 297 14.50 -15.86 -1.17
CA ARG A 297 15.36 -15.43 -2.26
C ARG A 297 15.95 -16.61 -3.02
N ALA A 298 16.47 -17.62 -2.32
CA ALA A 298 16.98 -18.83 -2.95
C ALA A 298 15.89 -19.60 -3.72
N LEU A 299 14.66 -19.63 -3.19
CA LEU A 299 13.50 -20.20 -3.87
C LEU A 299 13.19 -19.42 -5.17
N LEU A 300 13.12 -18.09 -5.11
CA LEU A 300 12.83 -17.25 -6.28
C LEU A 300 13.93 -17.35 -7.35
N ASP A 301 15.20 -17.39 -6.94
CA ASP A 301 16.34 -17.58 -7.84
C ASP A 301 16.32 -18.95 -8.53
N SER A 302 15.61 -19.95 -7.97
CA SER A 302 15.43 -21.27 -8.59
C SER A 302 14.41 -21.28 -9.74
N TYR A 303 13.55 -20.27 -9.82
CA TYR A 303 12.56 -20.12 -10.89
C TYR A 303 13.11 -19.29 -12.06
N PRO A 304 12.79 -19.64 -13.32
CA PRO A 304 13.17 -18.81 -14.46
C PRO A 304 12.38 -17.49 -14.46
N GLY A 305 12.93 -16.47 -15.13
CA GLY A 305 12.20 -15.23 -15.40
C GLY A 305 12.46 -14.07 -14.44
N GLU A 306 13.52 -14.14 -13.62
CA GLU A 306 13.91 -13.09 -12.66
C GLU A 306 12.78 -12.76 -11.68
N ARG A 307 12.37 -13.75 -10.86
CA ARG A 307 11.27 -13.60 -9.90
C ARG A 307 11.68 -12.72 -8.74
N VAL A 308 10.81 -11.80 -8.33
CA VAL A 308 11.17 -10.74 -7.38
C VAL A 308 10.48 -10.87 -6.04
N GLU A 309 11.13 -10.28 -5.04
CA GLU A 309 10.59 -10.11 -3.69
C GLU A 309 10.72 -8.64 -3.33
N VAL A 310 9.63 -8.07 -2.84
CA VAL A 310 9.53 -6.69 -2.36
C VAL A 310 9.16 -6.72 -0.89
N ALA A 311 10.08 -6.35 0.00
CA ALA A 311 9.82 -6.33 1.42
C ALA A 311 9.04 -5.07 1.86
N GLU A 312 7.90 -5.26 2.51
CA GLU A 312 7.27 -4.22 3.32
C GLU A 312 7.82 -4.26 4.75
N ALA A 313 8.92 -3.57 4.98
CA ALA A 313 9.60 -3.53 6.28
C ALA A 313 9.62 -2.11 6.85
N TRP A 314 8.95 -1.90 7.98
CA TRP A 314 8.97 -0.64 8.71
C TRP A 314 10.20 -0.55 9.62
N ALA A 315 11.36 -0.32 9.00
CA ALA A 315 12.63 -0.24 9.70
C ALA A 315 12.90 1.17 10.28
N PRO A 316 13.59 1.28 11.44
CA PRO A 316 13.88 2.56 12.10
C PRO A 316 14.77 3.51 11.29
N THR A 317 15.63 2.98 10.41
CA THR A 317 16.55 3.79 9.59
C THR A 317 16.70 3.20 8.19
N SER A 318 17.20 4.00 7.25
CA SER A 318 17.51 3.55 5.89
C SER A 318 18.58 2.45 5.88
N GLU A 319 19.56 2.50 6.79
CA GLU A 319 20.58 1.46 6.93
C GLU A 319 20.00 0.14 7.41
N ARG A 320 19.03 0.18 8.33
CA ARG A 320 18.34 -1.02 8.80
C ARG A 320 17.46 -1.61 7.69
N LEU A 321 16.74 -0.76 6.95
CA LEU A 321 15.98 -1.17 5.76
C LEU A 321 16.89 -1.82 4.70
N ALA A 322 18.10 -1.27 4.49
CA ALA A 322 19.04 -1.78 3.50
C ALA A 322 19.48 -3.23 3.77
N LEU A 323 19.38 -3.74 5.00
CA LEU A 323 19.71 -5.13 5.31
C LEU A 323 18.77 -6.12 4.60
N TYR A 324 17.50 -5.75 4.37
CA TYR A 324 16.50 -6.57 3.67
C TYR A 324 16.78 -6.70 2.17
N VAL A 325 17.61 -5.83 1.59
CA VAL A 325 17.88 -5.79 0.14
C VAL A 325 19.32 -6.15 -0.20
N ARG A 326 20.00 -6.90 0.66
CA ARG A 326 21.29 -7.50 0.33
C ARG A 326 21.16 -8.46 -0.84
N ALA A 327 22.29 -8.75 -1.48
CA ALA A 327 22.33 -9.55 -2.70
C ALA A 327 21.70 -10.94 -2.57
N ASP A 328 21.58 -11.49 -1.36
CA ASP A 328 21.00 -12.79 -1.01
C ASP A 328 19.63 -12.69 -0.30
N GLU A 329 19.03 -11.51 -0.21
CA GLU A 329 17.71 -11.28 0.41
C GLU A 329 16.72 -10.71 -0.63
N ALA A 330 15.74 -9.90 -0.21
CA ALA A 330 14.74 -9.34 -1.10
C ALA A 330 15.36 -8.47 -2.20
N HIS A 331 14.69 -8.36 -3.34
CA HIS A 331 15.17 -7.58 -4.49
C HIS A 331 14.97 -6.07 -4.26
N GLN A 332 13.88 -5.74 -3.58
CA GLN A 332 13.42 -4.40 -3.30
C GLN A 332 12.82 -4.35 -1.89
N ALA A 333 12.74 -3.16 -1.30
CA ALA A 333 12.00 -2.92 -0.07
C ALA A 333 11.34 -1.55 -0.15
N PHE A 334 10.19 -1.35 0.49
CA PHE A 334 9.52 -0.04 0.49
C PHE A 334 10.28 0.99 1.31
N ASN A 335 10.53 2.14 0.68
CA ASN A 335 11.21 3.27 1.31
C ASN A 335 10.21 4.15 2.09
N PHE A 336 9.81 3.69 3.27
CA PHE A 336 8.86 4.42 4.11
C PHE A 336 9.38 5.75 4.65
N GLN A 337 10.70 5.89 4.79
CA GLN A 337 11.35 7.14 5.14
C GLN A 337 11.03 8.22 4.09
N TYR A 338 11.03 7.86 2.80
CA TYR A 338 10.62 8.75 1.72
C TYR A 338 9.10 9.01 1.73
N VAL A 339 8.28 7.98 1.94
CA VAL A 339 6.80 8.13 2.03
C VAL A 339 6.39 9.14 3.10
N LEU A 340 7.03 9.06 4.27
CA LEU A 340 6.76 9.90 5.44
C LEU A 340 7.42 11.29 5.36
N ALA A 341 8.26 11.55 4.37
CA ALA A 341 8.99 12.80 4.28
C ALA A 341 8.03 13.99 4.10
N PRO A 342 8.18 15.06 4.90
CA PRO A 342 7.34 16.24 4.77
C PRO A 342 7.68 17.00 3.48
N TRP A 343 6.72 17.80 2.99
CA TRP A 343 6.97 18.66 1.84
C TRP A 343 8.04 19.71 2.17
N GLY A 344 9.20 19.61 1.53
CA GLY A 344 10.26 20.61 1.63
C GLY A 344 11.53 20.15 0.93
N ALA A 345 12.18 21.05 0.19
CA ALA A 345 13.36 20.70 -0.60
C ALA A 345 14.49 20.10 0.24
N ARG A 346 14.71 20.62 1.46
CA ARG A 346 15.72 20.09 2.38
C ARG A 346 15.37 18.68 2.85
N ALA A 347 14.15 18.49 3.36
CA ALA A 347 13.70 17.20 3.88
C ALA A 347 13.74 16.12 2.79
N LEU A 348 13.23 16.42 1.59
CA LEU A 348 13.29 15.51 0.44
C LEU A 348 14.73 15.20 0.04
N ARG A 349 15.63 16.19 -0.02
CA ARG A 349 17.04 15.94 -0.34
C ARG A 349 17.72 15.05 0.70
N GLU A 350 17.54 15.33 1.98
CA GLU A 350 18.14 14.55 3.07
C GLU A 350 17.70 13.08 3.00
N VAL A 351 16.40 12.80 2.82
CA VAL A 351 15.92 11.43 2.71
C VAL A 351 16.36 10.74 1.42
N ILE A 352 16.43 11.46 0.29
CA ILE A 352 16.92 10.90 -0.98
C ILE A 352 18.39 10.50 -0.85
N ASP A 353 19.23 11.41 -0.34
CA ASP A 353 20.66 11.18 -0.18
C ASP A 353 20.91 10.00 0.79
N ALA A 354 20.18 9.94 1.91
CA ALA A 354 20.28 8.85 2.88
C ALA A 354 19.82 7.50 2.29
N SER A 355 18.70 7.49 1.58
CA SER A 355 18.16 6.26 0.96
C SER A 355 19.11 5.70 -0.09
N LEU A 356 19.70 6.56 -0.93
CA LEU A 356 20.67 6.16 -1.96
C LEU A 356 21.99 5.67 -1.34
N ALA A 357 22.46 6.32 -0.28
CA ALA A 357 23.67 5.91 0.42
C ALA A 357 23.49 4.53 1.07
N ALA A 358 22.36 4.29 1.74
CA ALA A 358 22.10 3.05 2.45
C ALA A 358 21.95 1.84 1.52
N THR A 359 21.10 1.91 0.49
CA THR A 359 20.92 0.82 -0.49
C THR A 359 22.17 0.64 -1.34
N GLY A 360 22.85 1.73 -1.70
CA GLY A 360 24.12 1.70 -2.41
C GLY A 360 25.21 0.95 -1.67
N ALA A 361 25.26 1.06 -0.33
CA ALA A 361 26.23 0.35 0.52
C ALA A 361 26.11 -1.18 0.45
N VAL A 362 24.94 -1.71 0.07
CA VAL A 362 24.68 -3.15 -0.12
C VAL A 362 24.53 -3.55 -1.60
N GLY A 363 24.76 -2.62 -2.53
CA GLY A 363 24.66 -2.87 -3.97
C GLY A 363 23.22 -3.00 -4.50
N ALA A 364 22.23 -2.56 -3.72
CA ALA A 364 20.81 -2.63 -4.06
C ALA A 364 20.35 -1.43 -4.91
N THR A 365 19.14 -1.54 -5.46
CA THR A 365 18.44 -0.39 -6.05
C THR A 365 17.58 0.28 -4.98
N THR A 366 17.35 1.59 -5.08
CA THR A 366 16.39 2.29 -4.21
C THR A 366 15.00 2.23 -4.83
N THR A 367 13.98 2.07 -4.01
CA THR A 367 12.58 2.22 -4.42
C THR A 367 12.05 3.58 -3.97
N TRP A 368 11.09 4.11 -4.72
CA TRP A 368 10.44 5.36 -4.40
C TRP A 368 8.92 5.21 -4.44
N VAL A 369 8.27 5.60 -3.35
CA VAL A 369 6.83 5.45 -3.14
C VAL A 369 6.28 6.76 -2.61
N LEU A 370 5.27 7.32 -3.26
CA LEU A 370 4.58 8.52 -2.76
C LEU A 370 3.30 8.17 -2.02
N SER A 371 2.51 7.22 -2.51
CA SER A 371 1.35 6.69 -1.81
C SER A 371 1.26 5.17 -1.99
N ASN A 372 0.46 4.55 -1.14
CA ASN A 372 0.05 3.16 -1.21
C ASN A 372 -1.35 3.09 -0.58
N HIS A 373 -1.87 1.88 -0.37
CA HIS A 373 -3.18 1.67 0.24
C HIS A 373 -3.28 2.01 1.75
N ASP A 374 -2.17 2.21 2.47
CA ASP A 374 -2.16 2.42 3.93
C ASP A 374 -1.93 3.89 4.32
N VAL A 375 -1.57 4.73 3.35
CA VAL A 375 -1.21 6.13 3.61
C VAL A 375 -2.15 7.08 2.89
N VAL A 376 -2.46 8.18 3.58
CA VAL A 376 -3.20 9.32 3.00
C VAL A 376 -2.54 9.74 1.69
N ARG A 377 -3.31 10.01 0.65
CA ARG A 377 -2.79 10.41 -0.67
C ARG A 377 -1.85 11.61 -0.57
N HIS A 378 -0.71 11.54 -1.23
CA HIS A 378 0.35 12.57 -1.13
C HIS A 378 -0.12 13.97 -1.57
N THR A 379 -1.07 14.05 -2.50
CA THR A 379 -1.75 15.29 -2.91
C THR A 379 -2.47 15.96 -1.74
N THR A 380 -3.08 15.18 -0.85
CA THR A 380 -3.69 15.65 0.39
C THR A 380 -2.64 15.90 1.48
N ARG A 381 -1.67 15.00 1.70
CA ARG A 381 -0.61 15.18 2.72
C ARG A 381 0.15 16.49 2.52
N TYR A 382 0.44 16.86 1.27
CA TYR A 382 1.18 18.08 0.94
C TYR A 382 0.29 19.31 0.71
N ALA A 383 -1.03 19.19 0.87
CA ALA A 383 -1.98 20.28 0.65
C ALA A 383 -1.90 21.39 1.71
N GLU A 384 -1.55 21.04 2.95
CA GLU A 384 -1.66 21.95 4.12
C GLU A 384 -3.07 22.60 4.16
N GLY A 385 -4.13 21.83 3.84
CA GLY A 385 -5.51 22.31 3.79
C GLY A 385 -5.94 23.04 2.51
N ASP A 386 -5.07 23.21 1.51
CA ASP A 386 -5.41 23.77 0.19
C ASP A 386 -5.26 22.70 -0.92
N PRO A 387 -6.37 22.14 -1.43
CA PRO A 387 -6.34 21.11 -2.47
C PRO A 387 -5.63 21.54 -3.76
N ALA A 388 -5.74 22.80 -4.17
CA ALA A 388 -5.09 23.28 -5.39
C ALA A 388 -3.57 23.35 -5.22
N ARG A 389 -3.09 23.73 -4.03
CA ARG A 389 -1.67 23.63 -3.66
C ARG A 389 -1.23 22.18 -3.54
N GLY A 390 -2.05 21.32 -2.95
CA GLY A 390 -1.83 19.87 -2.86
C GLY A 390 -1.55 19.24 -4.21
N LEU A 391 -2.42 19.48 -5.21
CA LEU A 391 -2.23 18.98 -6.57
C LEU A 391 -0.95 19.51 -7.23
N ARG A 392 -0.62 20.81 -7.07
CA ARG A 392 0.62 21.37 -7.62
C ARG A 392 1.86 20.72 -7.01
N ARG A 393 1.86 20.52 -5.69
CA ARG A 393 2.97 19.88 -4.97
C ARG A 393 3.07 18.39 -5.27
N GLY A 394 1.94 17.69 -5.37
CA GLY A 394 1.90 16.29 -5.76
C GLY A 394 2.49 16.04 -7.16
N ARG A 395 2.12 16.88 -8.15
CA ARG A 395 2.75 16.83 -9.49
C ARG A 395 4.26 17.09 -9.45
N ALA A 396 4.71 18.03 -8.62
CA ALA A 396 6.14 18.30 -8.46
C ALA A 396 6.88 17.15 -7.76
N ALA A 397 6.25 16.51 -6.76
CA ALA A 397 6.78 15.33 -6.09
C ALA A 397 6.88 14.14 -7.05
N ALA A 398 5.85 13.91 -7.87
CA ALA A 398 5.88 12.88 -8.91
C ALA A 398 7.01 13.14 -9.91
N LEU A 399 7.12 14.36 -10.45
CA LEU A 399 8.20 14.73 -11.38
C LEU A 399 9.59 14.49 -10.78
N LEU A 400 9.79 14.84 -9.51
CA LEU A 400 11.05 14.56 -8.80
C LEU A 400 11.27 13.05 -8.68
N THR A 401 10.27 12.31 -8.21
CA THR A 401 10.32 10.86 -7.94
C THR A 401 10.69 10.07 -9.19
N PHE A 402 10.04 10.37 -10.32
CA PHE A 402 10.33 9.72 -11.61
C PHE A 402 11.69 10.11 -12.23
N ALA A 403 12.35 11.14 -11.70
CA ALA A 403 13.70 11.53 -12.11
C ALA A 403 14.80 10.89 -11.25
N LEU A 404 14.45 10.22 -10.14
CA LEU A 404 15.40 9.54 -9.26
C LEU A 404 15.83 8.19 -9.87
N PRO A 405 17.07 7.75 -9.62
CA PRO A 405 17.49 6.42 -10.02
C PRO A 405 16.80 5.36 -9.16
N GLY A 406 16.42 4.25 -9.78
CA GLY A 406 15.80 3.11 -9.10
C GLY A 406 14.38 2.85 -9.59
N SER A 407 13.60 2.11 -8.80
CA SER A 407 12.24 1.71 -9.15
C SER A 407 11.21 2.62 -8.49
N VAL A 408 10.07 2.84 -9.15
CA VAL A 408 8.98 3.70 -8.66
C VAL A 408 7.71 2.88 -8.51
N TYR A 409 6.99 3.10 -7.41
CA TYR A 409 5.65 2.58 -7.22
C TYR A 409 4.62 3.69 -7.39
N VAL A 410 3.55 3.38 -8.12
CA VAL A 410 2.43 4.28 -8.37
C VAL A 410 1.19 3.63 -7.80
N TYR A 411 0.55 4.26 -6.82
CA TYR A 411 -0.73 3.77 -6.31
C TYR A 411 -1.89 4.26 -7.19
N GLN A 412 -2.92 3.43 -7.34
CA GLN A 412 -4.06 3.76 -8.19
C GLN A 412 -4.67 5.15 -7.90
N GLY A 413 -4.80 5.94 -8.96
CA GLY A 413 -5.31 7.32 -8.91
C GLY A 413 -4.26 8.39 -8.65
N GLU A 414 -3.00 8.03 -8.34
CA GLU A 414 -1.89 9.00 -8.28
C GLU A 414 -1.66 9.67 -9.64
N GLU A 415 -1.72 8.90 -10.73
CA GLU A 415 -1.59 9.37 -12.11
C GLU A 415 -2.70 10.36 -12.50
N LEU A 416 -3.85 10.27 -11.82
CA LEU A 416 -4.98 11.19 -11.98
C LEU A 416 -4.89 12.39 -11.02
N GLY A 417 -3.97 12.37 -10.06
CA GLY A 417 -3.83 13.38 -9.02
C GLY A 417 -5.00 13.38 -8.02
N LEU A 418 -5.62 12.24 -7.76
CA LEU A 418 -6.75 12.15 -6.83
C LEU A 418 -6.33 12.59 -5.41
N PRO A 419 -7.16 13.38 -4.71
CA PRO A 419 -7.01 13.64 -3.29
C PRO A 419 -7.72 12.58 -2.44
N GLU A 420 -7.44 12.59 -1.14
CA GLU A 420 -8.21 11.87 -0.13
C GLU A 420 -9.66 12.37 -0.05
N VAL A 421 -10.60 11.47 0.26
CA VAL A 421 -11.97 11.85 0.61
C VAL A 421 -12.01 12.18 2.11
N LEU A 422 -12.28 13.44 2.44
CA LEU A 422 -12.14 13.95 3.82
C LEU A 422 -13.46 14.06 4.58
N ASP A 423 -14.60 13.85 3.90
CA ASP A 423 -15.95 14.05 4.41
C ASP A 423 -16.76 12.74 4.50
N LEU A 424 -16.08 11.59 4.58
CA LEU A 424 -16.72 10.31 4.83
C LEU A 424 -17.30 10.25 6.26
N PRO A 425 -18.59 9.89 6.41
CA PRO A 425 -19.16 9.55 7.71
C PRO A 425 -18.38 8.44 8.41
N GLU A 426 -18.35 8.44 9.74
CA GLU A 426 -17.62 7.46 10.54
C GLU A 426 -18.13 6.05 10.27
N GLU A 427 -19.45 5.89 10.19
CA GLU A 427 -20.13 4.63 9.88
C GLU A 427 -19.87 4.09 8.46
N ALA A 428 -19.30 4.90 7.57
CA ALA A 428 -18.94 4.48 6.22
C ALA A 428 -17.49 3.96 6.13
N ARG A 429 -16.68 4.15 7.18
CA ARG A 429 -15.30 3.64 7.24
C ARG A 429 -15.33 2.14 7.48
N GLN A 430 -14.42 1.45 6.80
CA GLN A 430 -14.27 -0.02 6.87
C GLN A 430 -12.89 -0.44 7.35
N ASP A 431 -11.99 0.52 7.59
CA ASP A 431 -10.63 0.26 8.08
C ASP A 431 -10.69 -0.11 9.56
N PRO A 432 -10.13 -1.28 9.97
CA PRO A 432 -10.20 -1.77 11.35
C PRO A 432 -9.49 -0.88 12.38
N ALA A 433 -8.67 0.08 11.95
CA ALA A 433 -8.00 1.02 12.85
C ALA A 433 -8.89 2.16 13.39
N TYR A 434 -10.14 2.30 12.93
CA TYR A 434 -11.04 3.41 13.27
C TYR A 434 -12.27 3.02 14.09
#